data_AF-A0A6M2A9M9-F1
#
_entry.id   AF-A0A6M2A9M9-F1
#
_cell.length_a   1.000
_cell.length_b   1.000
_cell.length_c   1.000
_cell.angle_alpha   90.00
_cell.angle_beta   90.00
_cell.angle_gamma   90.00
#
_symmetry.space_group_name_H-M   'P 1'
#
loop_
_entity.id
_entity.type
_entity.pdbx_description
1 polymer ?
#
loop_
_entity_poly.entity_id
_entity_poly.type
_entity_poly.pdbx_seq_one_letter_code
_entity_poly.pdbx_strand_id
1 'polypeptide(L)'
;MTTLNGIIALDIDGTVTIQKHHLEARVADFLHELAENGWQLLFITGRTFSFAKPILSSLKGEFYLAVQNGATLFSMPSEKVLKKHTISAKSLPYLEQIFAKREGGFLVESGKERGDICYYKPADFAPKELEYLNFRIGLSPENWTPLDSFEEYPFPDFSVGKYFAPEKEAYQIAEEIQQIPGFGFSVVVIRDPFNPGEYLAHVNELKGTKEGALAEFIPLFPEGLPVIVAGDDYNDEKMLAEGDIAIVMEDAPDALKSIAHIIAPPAKEEGIIPALREAIQRVV
;
A
#
# COMPACT_ATOMS: atom_id res chain seq x y z
N MET A 1 -30.31 -6.19 13.16
CA MET A 1 -29.24 -6.32 12.16
C MET A 1 -29.11 -4.97 11.51
N THR A 2 -27.96 -4.33 11.65
CA THR A 2 -27.66 -3.08 10.95
C THR A 2 -27.71 -3.36 9.45
N THR A 3 -28.43 -2.53 8.69
CA THR A 3 -28.42 -2.59 7.22
C THR A 3 -27.04 -2.21 6.71
N LEU A 4 -26.52 -2.95 5.73
CA LEU A 4 -25.27 -2.60 5.05
C LEU A 4 -25.53 -1.40 4.12
N ASN A 5 -24.71 -0.36 4.25
CA ASN A 5 -24.86 0.86 3.45
C ASN A 5 -23.89 0.93 2.27
N GLY A 6 -22.73 0.29 2.37
CA GLY A 6 -21.72 0.33 1.31
C GLY A 6 -20.33 -0.02 1.81
N ILE A 7 -19.35 0.15 0.92
CA ILE A 7 -17.93 -0.05 1.17
C ILE A 7 -17.22 1.30 1.10
N ILE A 8 -16.28 1.51 2.02
CA ILE A 8 -15.34 2.64 1.98
C ILE A 8 -13.94 2.06 2.01
N ALA A 9 -13.20 2.21 0.91
CA ALA A 9 -11.80 1.84 0.81
C ALA A 9 -10.91 3.09 0.90
N LEU A 10 -9.92 3.08 1.79
CA LEU A 10 -9.14 4.25 2.16
C LEU A 10 -7.65 3.90 2.10
N ASP A 11 -6.86 4.71 1.40
CA ASP A 11 -5.43 4.79 1.71
C ASP A 11 -5.21 5.36 3.13
N ILE A 12 -4.02 5.09 3.69
CA ILE A 12 -3.62 5.54 5.02
C ILE A 12 -2.81 6.85 5.00
N ASP A 13 -1.70 6.88 4.26
CA ASP A 13 -0.71 7.95 4.38
C ASP A 13 -1.11 9.13 3.51
N GLY A 14 -1.16 10.35 4.03
CA GLY A 14 -1.58 11.50 3.22
C GLY A 14 -3.08 11.53 2.89
N THR A 15 -3.81 10.44 3.17
CA THR A 15 -5.27 10.31 3.05
C THR A 15 -5.98 10.40 4.41
N VAL A 16 -6.02 9.33 5.21
CA VAL A 16 -6.65 9.39 6.56
C VAL A 16 -5.71 9.87 7.66
N THR A 17 -4.40 9.93 7.41
CA THR A 17 -3.40 10.37 8.39
C THR A 17 -2.56 11.55 7.91
N ILE A 18 -2.30 12.48 8.83
CA ILE A 18 -1.44 13.66 8.61
C ILE A 18 0.04 13.27 8.68
N GLN A 19 0.37 12.47 9.71
CA GLN A 19 1.71 11.98 9.99
C GLN A 19 1.70 10.48 9.95
N LYS A 20 2.84 9.92 9.52
CA LYS A 20 3.08 8.49 9.32
C LYS A 20 2.86 7.60 10.56
N HIS A 21 2.39 8.09 11.70
CA HIS A 21 2.43 7.34 12.96
C HIS A 21 1.12 7.25 13.73
N HIS A 22 0.09 8.05 13.42
CA HIS A 22 -1.19 7.92 14.12
C HIS A 22 -2.39 8.41 13.31
N LEU A 23 -3.54 7.80 13.57
CA LEU A 23 -4.84 8.28 13.14
C LEU A 23 -5.36 9.31 14.14
N GLU A 24 -5.78 10.49 13.66
CA GLU A 24 -6.35 11.53 14.51
C GLU A 24 -7.63 11.04 15.18
N ALA A 25 -7.83 11.40 16.45
CA ALA A 25 -8.96 10.92 17.24
C ALA A 25 -10.30 11.25 16.58
N ARG A 26 -10.43 12.44 16.00
CA ARG A 26 -11.65 12.88 15.32
C ARG A 26 -11.92 12.10 14.04
N VAL A 27 -10.88 11.74 13.29
CA VAL A 27 -11.00 10.87 12.10
C VAL A 27 -11.39 9.46 12.53
N ALA A 28 -10.75 8.92 13.57
CA ALA A 28 -11.07 7.59 14.12
C ALA A 28 -12.52 7.49 14.62
N ASP A 29 -12.99 8.49 15.39
CA ASP A 29 -14.37 8.55 15.89
C ASP A 29 -15.38 8.65 14.74
N PHE A 30 -15.07 9.45 13.71
CA PHE A 30 -15.92 9.57 12.54
C PHE A 30 -16.00 8.28 11.72
N LEU A 31 -14.86 7.63 11.47
CA LEU A 31 -14.84 6.32 10.79
C LEU A 31 -15.59 5.26 11.60
N HIS A 32 -15.45 5.27 12.92
CA HIS A 32 -16.22 4.39 13.80
C HIS A 32 -17.73 4.62 13.68
N GLU A 33 -18.19 5.87 13.65
CA GLU A 33 -19.60 6.21 13.40
C GLU A 33 -20.09 5.66 12.05
N LEU A 34 -19.28 5.74 10.99
CA LEU A 34 -19.63 5.17 9.69
C LEU A 34 -19.78 3.64 9.76
N ALA A 35 -18.84 2.97 10.44
CA ALA A 35 -18.89 1.52 10.63
C ALA A 35 -20.13 1.08 11.43
N GLU A 36 -20.47 1.78 12.52
CA GLU A 36 -21.68 1.52 13.30
C GLU A 36 -22.97 1.73 12.49
N ASN A 37 -22.92 2.61 11.49
CA ASN A 37 -24.03 2.85 10.56
C ASN A 37 -24.07 1.88 9.37
N GLY A 38 -23.21 0.85 9.33
CA GLY A 38 -23.28 -0.22 8.31
C GLY A 38 -22.34 -0.05 7.12
N TRP A 39 -21.41 0.91 7.15
CA TRP A 39 -20.33 1.00 6.17
C TRP A 39 -19.20 0.01 6.46
N GLN A 40 -18.69 -0.64 5.43
CA GLN A 40 -17.59 -1.59 5.54
C GLN A 40 -16.27 -0.88 5.23
N LEU A 41 -15.42 -0.72 6.25
CA LEU A 41 -14.16 0.00 6.12
C LEU A 41 -13.02 -0.93 5.71
N LEU A 42 -12.39 -0.63 4.58
CA LEU A 42 -11.17 -1.26 4.09
C LEU A 42 -10.05 -0.23 4.07
N PHE A 43 -8.96 -0.48 4.77
CA PHE A 43 -7.73 0.31 4.65
C PHE A 43 -6.74 -0.41 3.75
N ILE A 44 -6.13 0.28 2.79
CA ILE A 44 -5.17 -0.30 1.86
C ILE A 44 -3.89 0.52 1.84
N THR A 45 -2.74 -0.06 2.16
CA THR A 45 -1.48 0.69 2.31
C THR A 45 -0.28 -0.06 1.73
N GLY A 46 0.75 0.68 1.29
CA GLY A 46 2.06 0.15 0.88
C GLY A 46 2.96 -0.33 2.03
N ARG A 47 2.52 -0.10 3.27
CA ARG A 47 3.26 -0.45 4.49
C ARG A 47 3.15 -1.92 4.86
N THR A 48 4.11 -2.40 5.65
CA THR A 48 3.99 -3.70 6.31
C THR A 48 2.85 -3.72 7.33
N PHE A 49 2.45 -4.92 7.76
CA PHE A 49 1.44 -5.06 8.80
C PHE A 49 1.89 -4.46 10.13
N SER A 50 3.14 -4.69 10.52
CA SER A 50 3.73 -4.19 11.77
C SER A 50 3.77 -2.67 11.83
N PHE A 51 3.88 -1.99 10.68
CA PHE A 51 3.79 -0.53 10.60
C PHE A 51 2.32 -0.06 10.55
N ALA A 52 1.47 -0.68 9.74
CA ALA A 52 0.09 -0.22 9.57
C ALA A 52 -0.78 -0.43 10.82
N LYS A 53 -0.64 -1.56 11.52
CA LYS A 53 -1.52 -1.93 12.64
C LYS A 53 -1.52 -0.91 13.79
N PRO A 54 -0.36 -0.41 14.30
CA PRO A 54 -0.35 0.59 15.36
C PRO A 54 -1.11 1.88 15.01
N ILE A 55 -1.08 2.30 13.74
CA ILE A 55 -1.73 3.53 13.26
C ILE A 55 -3.25 3.44 13.43
N LEU A 56 -3.81 2.27 13.12
CA LEU A 56 -5.24 1.98 13.17
C LEU A 56 -5.72 1.44 14.53
N SER A 57 -4.85 1.42 15.55
CA SER A 57 -5.17 0.84 16.87
C SER A 57 -6.25 1.60 17.64
N SER A 58 -6.54 2.85 17.27
CA SER A 58 -7.62 3.65 17.83
C SER A 58 -9.00 3.30 17.26
N LEU A 59 -9.07 2.61 16.13
CA LEU A 59 -10.34 2.18 15.54
C LEU A 59 -10.99 1.08 16.38
N LYS A 60 -12.29 1.24 16.61
CA LYS A 60 -13.12 0.28 17.36
C LYS A 60 -14.01 -0.49 16.39
N GLY A 61 -14.24 -1.76 16.70
CA GLY A 61 -15.10 -2.64 15.91
C GLY A 61 -14.35 -3.38 14.80
N GLU A 62 -15.11 -4.02 13.93
CA GLU A 62 -14.57 -4.77 12.79
C GLU A 62 -14.23 -3.82 11.64
N PHE A 63 -13.07 -4.04 11.04
CA PHE A 63 -12.62 -3.38 9.82
C PHE A 63 -11.67 -4.31 9.06
N TYR A 64 -11.22 -3.88 7.90
CA TYR A 64 -10.35 -4.66 7.05
C TYR A 64 -9.08 -3.89 6.72
N LEU A 65 -7.98 -4.61 6.60
CA LEU A 65 -6.66 -4.03 6.36
C LEU A 65 -5.93 -4.84 5.29
N ALA A 66 -5.60 -4.19 4.19
CA ALA A 66 -4.74 -4.67 3.13
C ALA A 66 -3.38 -3.97 3.22
N VAL A 67 -2.31 -4.75 3.32
CA VAL A 67 -0.94 -4.25 3.55
C VAL A 67 -0.05 -4.58 2.36
N GLN A 68 1.10 -3.90 2.29
CA GLN A 68 2.13 -4.11 1.26
C GLN A 68 1.54 -3.97 -0.15
N ASN A 69 0.77 -2.90 -0.34
CA ASN A 69 -0.04 -2.59 -1.52
C ASN A 69 -1.12 -3.65 -1.82
N GLY A 70 -1.63 -4.40 -0.85
CA GLY A 70 -2.68 -5.40 -1.10
C GLY A 70 -2.18 -6.83 -1.25
N ALA A 71 -0.90 -7.09 -1.01
CA ALA A 71 -0.35 -8.44 -0.98
C ALA A 71 -1.07 -9.36 0.02
N THR A 72 -1.51 -8.84 1.17
CA THR A 72 -2.32 -9.60 2.12
C THR A 72 -3.46 -8.77 2.68
N LEU A 73 -4.68 -9.32 2.65
CA LEU A 73 -5.90 -8.74 3.20
C LEU A 73 -6.29 -9.46 4.50
N PHE A 74 -6.52 -8.67 5.54
CA PHE A 74 -6.89 -9.13 6.88
C PHE A 74 -8.27 -8.64 7.29
N SER A 75 -9.00 -9.47 8.04
CA SER A 75 -10.06 -9.00 8.95
C SER A 75 -9.43 -8.58 10.27
N MET A 76 -9.80 -7.39 10.76
CA MET A 76 -9.34 -6.80 12.00
C MET A 76 -10.53 -6.65 12.98
N PRO A 77 -10.31 -6.80 14.30
CA PRO A 77 -9.02 -6.99 14.98
C PRO A 77 -8.58 -8.46 15.09
N SER A 78 -9.33 -9.41 14.50
CA SER A 78 -9.01 -10.85 14.60
C SER A 78 -7.69 -11.25 13.94
N GLU A 79 -7.16 -10.39 13.06
CA GLU A 79 -5.97 -10.62 12.22
C GLU A 79 -6.09 -11.86 11.33
N LYS A 80 -7.32 -12.26 11.01
CA LYS A 80 -7.58 -13.39 10.11
C LYS A 80 -7.23 -13.00 8.69
N VAL A 81 -6.31 -13.73 8.07
CA VAL A 81 -6.00 -13.61 6.64
C VAL A 81 -7.24 -14.03 5.83
N LEU A 82 -7.71 -13.13 4.97
CA LEU A 82 -8.81 -13.37 4.04
C LEU A 82 -8.28 -13.72 2.65
N LYS A 83 -7.25 -12.99 2.21
CA LYS A 83 -6.58 -13.15 0.91
C LYS A 83 -5.09 -12.90 1.06
N LYS A 84 -4.31 -13.57 0.20
CA LYS A 84 -2.86 -13.44 0.18
C LYS A 84 -2.33 -13.76 -1.22
N HIS A 85 -1.57 -12.83 -1.79
CA HIS A 85 -0.85 -12.97 -3.04
C HIS A 85 0.62 -12.64 -2.78
N THR A 86 1.50 -13.61 -3.02
CA THR A 86 2.94 -13.49 -2.77
C THR A 86 3.73 -13.79 -4.02
N ILE A 87 4.93 -13.23 -4.08
CA ILE A 87 5.89 -13.44 -5.17
C ILE A 87 6.77 -14.63 -4.83
N SER A 88 6.87 -15.61 -5.73
CA SER A 88 7.77 -16.75 -5.53
C SER A 88 9.24 -16.30 -5.45
N ALA A 89 9.98 -16.83 -4.48
CA ALA A 89 11.42 -16.59 -4.33
C ALA A 89 12.24 -17.10 -5.53
N LYS A 90 11.65 -17.95 -6.38
CA LYS A 90 12.24 -18.34 -7.67
C LYS A 90 12.42 -17.17 -8.64
N SER A 91 11.77 -16.03 -8.39
CA SER A 91 11.97 -14.80 -9.16
C SER A 91 13.24 -14.05 -8.78
N LEU A 92 13.82 -14.28 -7.59
CA LEU A 92 14.96 -13.51 -7.08
C LEU A 92 16.15 -13.50 -8.05
N PRO A 93 16.57 -14.62 -8.68
CA PRO A 93 17.68 -14.57 -9.64
C PRO A 93 17.41 -13.70 -10.87
N TYR A 94 16.15 -13.61 -11.30
CA TYR A 94 15.76 -12.75 -12.43
C TYR A 94 15.75 -11.28 -12.03
N LEU A 95 15.29 -10.97 -10.82
CA LEU A 95 15.42 -9.63 -10.25
C LEU A 95 16.91 -9.26 -10.14
N GLU A 96 17.75 -10.10 -9.55
CA GLU A 96 19.21 -9.87 -9.48
C GLU A 96 19.84 -9.60 -10.85
N GLN A 97 19.42 -10.30 -11.90
CA GLN A 97 19.91 -10.06 -13.26
C GLN A 97 19.58 -8.66 -13.79
N ILE A 98 18.41 -8.10 -13.45
CA ILE A 98 18.00 -6.75 -13.85
C ILE A 98 18.85 -5.70 -13.13
N PHE A 99 19.16 -5.91 -11.85
CA PHE A 99 19.97 -5.00 -11.04
C PHE A 99 21.48 -5.14 -11.25
N ALA A 100 21.98 -6.28 -11.77
CA ALA A 100 23.41 -6.56 -11.93
C ALA A 100 24.20 -5.55 -12.80
N LYS A 101 23.52 -4.69 -13.57
CA LYS A 101 24.13 -3.67 -14.43
C LYS A 101 23.89 -2.24 -13.95
N ARG A 102 23.35 -2.08 -12.75
CA ARG A 102 22.86 -0.82 -12.21
C ARG A 102 23.57 -0.50 -10.89
N GLU A 103 23.61 0.77 -10.56
CA GLU A 103 23.91 1.18 -9.19
C GLU A 103 22.61 1.03 -8.40
N GLY A 104 22.67 0.37 -7.25
CA GLY A 104 21.51 0.10 -6.40
C GLY A 104 20.98 -1.33 -6.50
N GLY A 105 20.50 -1.81 -5.35
CA GLY A 105 19.86 -3.11 -5.21
C GLY A 105 18.36 -3.01 -4.97
N PHE A 106 17.76 -4.17 -4.71
CA PHE A 106 16.38 -4.27 -4.26
C PHE A 106 16.34 -4.94 -2.88
N LEU A 107 15.17 -4.84 -2.26
CA LEU A 107 14.83 -5.50 -1.01
C LEU A 107 13.53 -6.27 -1.16
N VAL A 108 13.29 -7.23 -0.27
CA VAL A 108 12.04 -8.00 -0.22
C VAL A 108 11.50 -8.07 1.19
N GLU A 109 10.19 -7.92 1.33
CA GLU A 109 9.51 -8.01 2.62
C GLU A 109 8.82 -9.37 2.77
N SER A 110 9.10 -10.08 3.87
CA SER A 110 8.63 -11.45 4.08
C SER A 110 7.13 -11.57 4.37
N GLY A 111 6.53 -10.50 4.92
CA GLY A 111 5.12 -10.43 5.35
C GLY A 111 4.88 -10.87 6.80
N LYS A 112 3.70 -10.55 7.31
CA LYS A 112 3.34 -10.68 8.75
C LYS A 112 3.63 -12.06 9.34
N GLU A 113 3.24 -13.13 8.64
CA GLU A 113 3.39 -14.51 9.12
C GLU A 113 4.87 -14.91 9.31
N ARG A 114 5.79 -14.16 8.69
CA ARG A 114 7.25 -14.34 8.75
C ARG A 114 7.94 -13.18 9.47
N GLY A 115 7.18 -12.41 10.26
CA GLY A 115 7.69 -11.36 11.12
C GLY A 115 7.92 -10.00 10.45
N ASP A 116 7.35 -9.76 9.26
CA ASP A 116 7.55 -8.52 8.49
C ASP A 116 9.03 -8.13 8.37
N ILE A 117 9.88 -9.12 8.05
CA ILE A 117 11.32 -8.91 7.92
C ILE A 117 11.61 -8.38 6.52
N CYS A 118 12.38 -7.31 6.44
CA CYS A 118 12.92 -6.77 5.21
C CYS A 118 14.32 -7.35 4.96
N TYR A 119 14.51 -8.02 3.83
CA TYR A 119 15.79 -8.61 3.40
C TYR A 119 16.38 -7.80 2.25
N TYR A 120 17.68 -7.54 2.32
CA TYR A 120 18.41 -6.77 1.31
C TYR A 120 19.87 -7.20 1.29
N LYS A 121 20.58 -6.94 0.20
CA LYS A 121 22.03 -7.21 0.07
C LYS A 121 22.82 -5.91 0.15
N PRO A 122 23.49 -5.60 1.27
CA PRO A 122 24.25 -4.35 1.40
C PRO A 122 25.30 -4.14 0.30
N ALA A 123 25.87 -5.22 -0.22
CA ALA A 123 26.87 -5.20 -1.29
C ALA A 123 26.32 -4.71 -2.65
N ASP A 124 25.00 -4.72 -2.85
CA ASP A 124 24.37 -4.27 -4.09
C ASP A 124 24.13 -2.74 -4.10
N PHE A 125 24.38 -2.04 -2.98
CA PHE A 125 24.17 -0.60 -2.85
C PHE A 125 25.51 0.16 -2.83
N ALA A 126 25.61 1.22 -3.63
CA ALA A 126 26.71 2.16 -3.55
C ALA A 126 26.73 2.87 -2.18
N PRO A 127 27.87 3.40 -1.70
CA PRO A 127 27.98 3.97 -0.35
C PRO A 127 26.91 5.00 0.01
N LYS A 128 26.53 5.87 -0.95
CA LYS A 128 25.50 6.89 -0.76
C LYS A 128 24.09 6.28 -0.68
N GLU A 129 23.81 5.26 -1.47
CA GLU A 129 22.52 4.55 -1.45
C GLU A 129 22.38 3.75 -0.16
N LEU A 130 23.46 3.12 0.30
CA LEU A 130 23.48 2.40 1.57
C LEU A 130 23.32 3.35 2.76
N GLU A 131 23.90 4.56 2.73
CA GLU A 131 23.65 5.61 3.72
C GLU A 131 22.15 5.98 3.76
N TYR A 132 21.56 6.18 2.59
CA TYR A 132 20.13 6.49 2.48
C TYR A 132 19.24 5.32 2.96
N LEU A 133 19.60 4.09 2.62
CA LEU A 133 18.91 2.89 3.08
C LEU A 133 19.01 2.76 4.60
N ASN A 134 20.17 3.01 5.20
CA ASN A 134 20.34 3.02 6.66
C ASN A 134 19.50 4.10 7.35
N PHE A 135 19.36 5.28 6.72
CA PHE A 135 18.42 6.30 7.20
C PHE A 135 16.97 5.77 7.18
N ARG A 136 16.54 5.11 6.09
CA ARG A 136 15.21 4.47 5.99
C ARG A 136 15.01 3.39 7.04
N ILE A 137 16.02 2.54 7.26
CA ILE A 137 16.03 1.50 8.31
C ILE A 137 15.79 2.13 9.68
N GLY A 138 16.44 3.26 9.98
CA GLY A 138 16.26 3.98 11.25
C GLY A 138 14.86 4.56 11.49
N LEU A 139 14.04 4.69 10.44
CA LEU A 139 12.65 5.14 10.53
C LEU A 139 11.63 3.98 10.54
N SER A 140 12.10 2.76 10.28
CA SER A 140 11.28 1.57 10.06
C SER A 140 11.01 0.85 11.38
N PRO A 141 9.75 0.51 11.72
CA PRO A 141 9.46 -0.43 12.81
C PRO A 141 9.79 -1.90 12.46
N GLU A 142 10.01 -2.21 11.20
CA GLU A 142 10.34 -3.55 10.69
C GLU A 142 11.72 -4.03 11.15
N ASN A 143 11.90 -5.35 11.18
CA ASN A 143 13.23 -5.94 11.31
C ASN A 143 13.91 -5.97 9.94
N TRP A 144 15.17 -5.56 9.88
CA TRP A 144 15.95 -5.57 8.64
C TRP A 144 17.11 -6.57 8.77
N THR A 145 17.17 -7.51 7.83
CA THR A 145 18.19 -8.56 7.80
C THR A 145 19.03 -8.44 6.54
N PRO A 146 20.32 -8.09 6.65
CA PRO A 146 21.22 -8.14 5.50
C PRO A 146 21.46 -9.59 5.08
N LEU A 147 21.60 -9.81 3.78
CA LEU A 147 22.02 -11.08 3.18
C LEU A 147 23.31 -10.87 2.38
N ASP A 148 24.15 -11.91 2.34
CA ASP A 148 25.28 -11.94 1.40
C ASP A 148 24.80 -12.34 -0.01
N SER A 149 23.78 -13.22 -0.07
CA SER A 149 23.15 -13.69 -1.31
C SER A 149 21.66 -13.94 -1.11
N PHE A 150 20.84 -13.68 -2.13
CA PHE A 150 19.43 -14.05 -2.12
C PHE A 150 19.20 -15.58 -2.20
N GLU A 151 20.22 -16.37 -2.51
CA GLU A 151 20.17 -17.84 -2.35
C GLU A 151 19.98 -18.25 -0.88
N GLU A 152 20.34 -17.39 0.07
CA GLU A 152 20.17 -17.61 1.52
C GLU A 152 18.79 -17.18 2.02
N TYR A 153 17.95 -16.58 1.15
CA TYR A 153 16.62 -16.14 1.52
C TYR A 153 15.80 -17.33 2.05
N PRO A 154 15.30 -17.30 3.29
CA PRO A 154 14.88 -18.51 3.99
C PRO A 154 13.47 -19.00 3.64
N PHE A 155 12.76 -18.29 2.75
CA PHE A 155 11.34 -18.53 2.48
C PHE A 155 11.08 -18.83 1.00
N PRO A 156 10.02 -19.60 0.67
CA PRO A 156 9.69 -19.95 -0.72
C PRO A 156 9.08 -18.80 -1.53
N ASP A 157 8.64 -17.74 -0.86
CA ASP A 157 8.00 -16.56 -1.45
C ASP A 157 8.22 -15.32 -0.55
N PHE A 158 7.80 -14.15 -1.01
CA PHE A 158 7.82 -12.88 -0.28
C PHE A 158 6.60 -12.02 -0.67
N SER A 159 6.25 -11.03 0.14
CA SER A 159 5.01 -10.26 -0.05
C SER A 159 5.15 -9.16 -1.09
N VAL A 160 6.25 -8.41 -1.05
CA VAL A 160 6.53 -7.31 -1.97
C VAL A 160 8.04 -7.14 -2.12
N GLY A 161 8.49 -6.81 -3.33
CA GLY A 161 9.84 -6.31 -3.58
C GLY A 161 9.85 -4.79 -3.62
N LYS A 162 10.93 -4.14 -3.17
CA LYS A 162 11.07 -2.69 -3.30
C LYS A 162 12.46 -2.32 -3.80
N TYR A 163 12.55 -1.21 -4.51
CA TYR A 163 13.83 -0.63 -4.91
C TYR A 163 13.70 0.89 -5.03
N PHE A 164 14.86 1.56 -5.03
CA PHE A 164 14.98 3.00 -5.19
C PHE A 164 15.78 3.27 -6.45
N ALA A 165 15.32 4.22 -7.25
CA ALA A 165 16.08 4.69 -8.41
C ALA A 165 15.60 6.09 -8.85
N PRO A 166 16.42 6.84 -9.60
CA PRO A 166 15.98 8.04 -10.29
C PRO A 166 14.80 7.75 -11.23
N GLU A 167 13.90 8.71 -11.41
CA GLU A 167 12.62 8.55 -12.14
C GLU A 167 12.71 7.68 -13.39
N LYS A 168 13.56 8.08 -14.35
CA LYS A 168 13.69 7.39 -15.64
C LYS A 168 14.15 5.95 -15.47
N GLU A 169 15.08 5.71 -14.56
CA GLU A 169 15.60 4.38 -14.29
C GLU A 169 14.56 3.52 -13.56
N ALA A 170 13.81 4.09 -12.63
CA ALA A 170 12.74 3.39 -11.93
C ALA A 170 11.68 2.85 -12.91
N TYR A 171 11.22 3.66 -13.87
CA TYR A 171 10.28 3.18 -14.88
C TYR A 171 10.88 2.14 -15.83
N GLN A 172 12.18 2.24 -16.16
CA GLN A 172 12.86 1.23 -16.98
C GLN A 172 12.94 -0.12 -16.25
N ILE A 173 13.34 -0.11 -14.97
CA ILE A 173 13.39 -1.32 -14.14
C ILE A 173 11.99 -1.92 -14.01
N ALA A 174 10.97 -1.08 -13.79
CA ALA A 174 9.58 -1.54 -13.73
C ALA A 174 9.13 -2.26 -15.00
N GLU A 175 9.43 -1.71 -16.18
CA GLU A 175 9.15 -2.36 -17.46
C GLU A 175 9.86 -3.70 -17.58
N GLU A 176 11.16 -3.77 -17.27
CA GLU A 176 11.95 -5.01 -17.33
C GLU A 176 11.40 -6.09 -16.40
N ILE A 177 11.04 -5.73 -15.16
CA ILE A 177 10.47 -6.65 -14.17
C ILE A 177 9.14 -7.23 -14.67
N GLN A 178 8.26 -6.40 -15.24
CA GLN A 178 6.97 -6.85 -15.74
C GLN A 178 7.08 -7.78 -16.97
N GLN A 179 8.23 -7.82 -17.63
CA GLN A 179 8.50 -8.73 -18.76
C GLN A 179 9.16 -10.05 -18.36
N ILE A 180 9.44 -10.28 -17.07
CA ILE A 180 10.06 -11.54 -16.64
C ILE A 180 9.11 -12.72 -16.94
N PRO A 181 9.50 -13.67 -17.80
CA PRO A 181 8.63 -14.76 -18.21
C PRO A 181 8.32 -15.72 -17.06
N GLY A 182 7.07 -16.17 -16.98
CA GLY A 182 6.62 -17.13 -15.98
C GLY A 182 6.23 -16.52 -14.63
N PHE A 183 6.33 -15.20 -14.48
CA PHE A 183 5.85 -14.48 -13.30
C PHE A 183 4.88 -13.37 -13.70
N GLY A 184 3.89 -13.14 -12.84
CA GLY A 184 2.97 -12.03 -12.98
C GLY A 184 3.35 -10.93 -11.99
N PHE A 185 3.93 -9.83 -12.50
CA PHE A 185 4.26 -8.67 -11.69
C PHE A 185 3.39 -7.46 -12.02
N SER A 186 3.04 -6.71 -10.97
CA SER A 186 2.60 -5.33 -11.06
C SER A 186 3.64 -4.46 -10.38
N VAL A 187 4.18 -3.47 -11.09
CA VAL A 187 5.18 -2.55 -10.52
C VAL A 187 4.61 -1.15 -10.48
N VAL A 188 4.55 -0.58 -9.28
CA VAL A 188 4.08 0.80 -9.06
C VAL A 188 5.23 1.65 -8.59
N VAL A 189 5.50 2.73 -9.31
CA VAL A 189 6.57 3.69 -9.03
C VAL A 189 5.94 4.96 -8.45
N ILE A 190 6.36 5.33 -7.24
CA ILE A 190 5.93 6.56 -6.54
C ILE A 190 7.14 7.42 -6.22
N ARG A 191 6.91 8.72 -5.99
CA ARG A 191 7.99 9.61 -5.51
C ARG A 191 8.42 9.16 -4.11
N ASP A 192 9.71 9.14 -3.84
CA ASP A 192 10.15 8.83 -2.48
C ASP A 192 9.80 10.00 -1.54
N PRO A 193 9.02 9.78 -0.47
CA PRO A 193 8.64 10.85 0.45
C PRO A 193 9.81 11.43 1.26
N PHE A 194 10.99 10.80 1.24
CA PHE A 194 12.16 11.28 1.99
C PHE A 194 13.31 11.78 1.11
N ASN A 195 13.27 11.50 -0.20
CA ASN A 195 14.30 11.94 -1.13
C ASN A 195 13.66 12.38 -2.46
N PRO A 196 13.47 13.69 -2.69
CA PRO A 196 12.79 14.19 -3.89
C PRO A 196 13.47 13.84 -5.23
N GLY A 197 14.73 13.40 -5.20
CA GLY A 197 15.46 12.95 -6.39
C GLY A 197 15.32 11.47 -6.71
N GLU A 198 14.70 10.70 -5.80
CA GLU A 198 14.54 9.25 -5.91
C GLU A 198 13.06 8.87 -6.00
N TYR A 199 12.81 7.73 -6.63
CA TYR A 199 11.51 7.11 -6.71
C TYR A 199 11.57 5.75 -6.03
N LEU A 200 10.52 5.44 -5.26
CA LEU A 200 10.33 4.16 -4.64
C LEU A 200 9.40 3.33 -5.52
N ALA A 201 9.85 2.16 -5.92
CA ALA A 201 9.03 1.21 -6.64
C ALA A 201 8.59 0.06 -5.73
N HIS A 202 7.36 -0.38 -5.91
CA HIS A 202 6.76 -1.55 -5.28
C HIS A 202 6.52 -2.61 -6.34
N VAL A 203 7.14 -3.77 -6.17
CA VAL A 203 6.99 -4.95 -7.02
C VAL A 203 6.06 -5.91 -6.30
N ASN A 204 4.84 -6.03 -6.82
CA ASN A 204 3.78 -6.88 -6.28
C ASN A 204 3.49 -8.04 -7.24
N GLU A 205 2.89 -9.10 -6.71
CA GLU A 205 2.18 -10.07 -7.56
C GLU A 205 0.99 -9.37 -8.25
N LEU A 206 0.61 -9.77 -9.46
CA LEU A 206 -0.41 -9.10 -10.28
C LEU A 206 -1.73 -8.79 -9.56
N LYS A 207 -2.16 -9.64 -8.63
CA LYS A 207 -3.39 -9.48 -7.85
C LYS A 207 -3.14 -8.94 -6.45
N GLY A 208 -1.89 -8.94 -6.00
CA GLY A 208 -1.47 -8.38 -4.71
C GLY A 208 -1.33 -6.86 -4.75
N THR A 209 -2.26 -6.16 -5.41
CA THR A 209 -2.28 -4.71 -5.63
C THR A 209 -3.44 -4.03 -4.89
N LYS A 210 -3.49 -2.69 -4.83
CA LYS A 210 -4.54 -1.99 -4.08
C LYS A 210 -5.91 -2.25 -4.70
N GLU A 211 -5.98 -2.14 -6.02
CA GLU A 211 -7.16 -2.49 -6.83
C GLU A 211 -7.48 -3.99 -6.72
N GLY A 212 -6.47 -4.88 -6.72
CA GLY A 212 -6.70 -6.32 -6.53
C GLY A 212 -7.31 -6.64 -5.17
N ALA A 213 -6.85 -5.98 -4.10
CA ALA A 213 -7.43 -6.11 -2.78
C ALA A 213 -8.87 -5.58 -2.72
N LEU A 214 -9.17 -4.45 -3.37
CA LEU A 214 -10.53 -3.92 -3.47
C LEU A 214 -11.46 -4.87 -4.23
N ALA A 215 -11.03 -5.35 -5.40
CA ALA A 215 -11.78 -6.28 -6.25
C ALA A 215 -12.06 -7.62 -5.57
N GLU A 216 -11.17 -8.10 -4.68
CA GLU A 216 -11.42 -9.31 -3.87
C GLU A 216 -12.22 -9.04 -2.60
N PHE A 217 -12.29 -7.78 -2.14
CA PHE A 217 -13.03 -7.36 -0.96
C PHE A 217 -14.52 -7.13 -1.25
N ILE A 218 -14.86 -6.49 -2.37
CA ILE A 218 -16.25 -6.19 -2.75
C ILE A 218 -17.16 -7.44 -2.70
N PRO A 219 -16.77 -8.60 -3.25
CA PRO A 219 -17.60 -9.81 -3.26
C PRO A 219 -17.79 -10.48 -1.89
N LEU A 220 -17.16 -9.97 -0.82
CA LEU A 220 -17.41 -10.44 0.54
C LEU A 220 -18.76 -9.93 1.09
N PHE A 221 -19.39 -8.97 0.39
CA PHE A 221 -20.66 -8.35 0.76
C PHE A 221 -21.70 -8.52 -0.36
N PRO A 222 -22.99 -8.27 -0.09
CA PRO A 222 -24.04 -8.32 -1.10
C PRO A 222 -23.76 -7.41 -2.30
N GLU A 223 -24.16 -7.86 -3.49
CA GLU A 223 -24.04 -7.07 -4.71
C GLU A 223 -24.88 -5.78 -4.65
N GLY A 224 -24.45 -4.76 -5.41
CA GLY A 224 -25.16 -3.49 -5.54
C GLY A 224 -24.90 -2.48 -4.41
N LEU A 225 -23.99 -2.78 -3.49
CA LEU A 225 -23.51 -1.82 -2.50
C LEU A 225 -22.60 -0.77 -3.16
N PRO A 226 -22.77 0.53 -2.86
CA PRO A 226 -21.89 1.56 -3.38
C PRO A 226 -20.48 1.44 -2.78
N VAL A 227 -19.47 1.77 -3.60
CA VAL A 227 -18.05 1.73 -3.26
C VAL A 227 -17.48 3.14 -3.31
N ILE A 228 -17.09 3.66 -2.14
CA ILE A 228 -16.36 4.93 -2.03
C ILE A 228 -14.87 4.59 -1.86
N VAL A 229 -14.02 5.24 -2.64
CA VAL A 229 -12.55 5.05 -2.59
C VAL A 229 -11.85 6.38 -2.32
N ALA A 230 -10.76 6.37 -1.54
CA ALA A 230 -9.96 7.56 -1.27
C ALA A 230 -8.45 7.29 -1.32
N GLY A 231 -7.69 8.21 -1.89
CA GLY A 231 -6.24 8.11 -2.04
C GLY A 231 -5.56 9.43 -2.43
N ASP A 232 -4.22 9.43 -2.45
CA ASP A 232 -3.42 10.64 -2.65
C ASP A 232 -2.21 10.48 -3.59
N ASP A 233 -1.79 9.27 -3.95
CA ASP A 233 -0.60 9.05 -4.80
C ASP A 233 -0.82 7.99 -5.89
N TYR A 234 0.12 7.84 -6.82
CA TYR A 234 0.00 6.98 -8.01
C TYR A 234 -0.31 5.50 -7.71
N ASN A 235 0.01 5.00 -6.51
CA ASN A 235 -0.39 3.65 -6.12
C ASN A 235 -1.89 3.51 -5.80
N ASP A 236 -2.64 4.61 -5.72
CA ASP A 236 -4.09 4.64 -5.58
C ASP A 236 -4.83 4.75 -6.91
N GLU A 237 -4.16 5.15 -7.99
CA GLU A 237 -4.80 5.51 -9.28
C GLU A 237 -5.80 4.45 -9.76
N LYS A 238 -5.38 3.18 -9.75
CA LYS A 238 -6.21 2.05 -10.19
C LYS A 238 -7.36 1.76 -9.23
N MET A 239 -7.14 1.85 -7.92
CA MET A 239 -8.20 1.71 -6.91
C MET A 239 -9.22 2.84 -7.04
N LEU A 240 -8.75 4.07 -7.27
CA LEU A 240 -9.61 5.25 -7.46
C LEU A 240 -10.52 5.10 -8.68
N ALA A 241 -10.01 4.50 -9.76
CA ALA A 241 -10.78 4.25 -10.98
C ALA A 241 -11.87 3.17 -10.83
N GLU A 242 -11.82 2.33 -9.79
CA GLU A 242 -12.79 1.25 -9.54
C GLU A 242 -13.98 1.68 -8.65
N GLY A 243 -13.87 2.78 -7.92
CA GLY A 243 -14.93 3.24 -7.03
C GLY A 243 -16.07 3.96 -7.75
N ASP A 244 -17.29 3.82 -7.21
CA ASP A 244 -18.46 4.59 -7.66
C ASP A 244 -18.30 6.09 -7.34
N ILE A 245 -17.65 6.40 -6.22
CA ILE A 245 -17.21 7.76 -5.87
C ILE A 245 -15.74 7.70 -5.47
N ALA A 246 -14.93 8.48 -6.17
CA ALA A 246 -13.49 8.62 -5.95
C ALA A 246 -13.19 9.96 -5.26
N ILE A 247 -12.60 9.89 -4.07
CA ILE A 247 -12.11 11.02 -3.30
C ILE A 247 -10.60 11.12 -3.52
N VAL A 248 -10.11 12.27 -3.95
CA VAL A 248 -8.68 12.50 -4.14
C VAL A 248 -8.25 13.67 -3.26
N MET A 249 -7.15 13.52 -2.53
CA MET A 249 -6.62 14.58 -1.67
C MET A 249 -6.09 15.76 -2.49
N GLU A 250 -6.26 17.00 -2.02
CA GLU A 250 -5.86 18.21 -2.77
C GLU A 250 -4.36 18.26 -3.09
N ASP A 251 -3.52 17.70 -2.22
CA ASP A 251 -2.06 17.64 -2.39
C ASP A 251 -1.61 16.51 -3.35
N ALA A 252 -2.55 15.70 -3.86
CA ALA A 252 -2.26 14.62 -4.80
C ALA A 252 -1.76 15.15 -6.16
N PRO A 253 -1.04 14.33 -6.95
CA PRO A 253 -0.64 14.67 -8.31
C PRO A 253 -1.83 15.06 -9.19
N ASP A 254 -1.65 16.01 -10.11
CA ASP A 254 -2.73 16.50 -10.99
C ASP A 254 -3.35 15.39 -11.86
N ALA A 255 -2.58 14.35 -12.19
CA ALA A 255 -3.09 13.18 -12.88
C ALA A 255 -4.22 12.50 -12.10
N LEU A 256 -4.09 12.36 -10.77
CA LEU A 256 -5.12 11.76 -9.92
C LEU A 256 -6.34 12.65 -9.77
N LYS A 257 -6.16 13.98 -9.71
CA LYS A 257 -7.28 14.93 -9.61
C LYS A 257 -8.26 14.81 -10.79
N SER A 258 -7.81 14.33 -11.94
CA SER A 258 -8.67 14.07 -13.10
C SER A 258 -9.65 12.90 -12.91
N ILE A 259 -9.36 11.99 -11.98
CA ILE A 259 -10.18 10.83 -11.60
C ILE A 259 -11.17 11.20 -10.49
N ALA A 260 -10.92 12.32 -9.79
CA ALA A 260 -11.67 12.71 -8.61
C ALA A 260 -13.13 13.08 -8.92
N HIS A 261 -14.05 12.44 -8.20
CA HIS A 261 -15.44 12.91 -8.09
C HIS A 261 -15.56 14.00 -7.01
N ILE A 262 -14.68 13.95 -6.01
CA ILE A 262 -14.56 14.90 -4.90
C ILE A 262 -13.06 15.13 -4.66
N ILE A 263 -12.66 16.40 -4.60
CA ILE A 263 -11.31 16.77 -4.15
C ILE A 263 -11.42 17.13 -2.67
N ALA A 264 -10.79 16.34 -1.82
CA ALA A 264 -10.78 16.55 -0.37
C ALA A 264 -9.69 17.57 0.01
N PRO A 265 -9.92 18.41 1.05
CA PRO A 265 -8.83 19.18 1.64
C PRO A 265 -7.68 18.27 2.09
N PRO A 266 -6.46 18.80 2.27
CA PRO A 266 -5.32 18.03 2.74
C PRO A 266 -5.60 17.24 4.04
N ALA A 267 -4.93 16.10 4.22
CA ALA A 267 -5.09 15.29 5.43
C ALA A 267 -4.84 16.10 6.72
N LYS A 268 -3.89 17.05 6.69
CA LYS A 268 -3.59 17.97 7.82
C LYS A 268 -4.78 18.79 8.32
N GLU A 269 -5.81 18.92 7.49
CA GLU A 269 -7.06 19.63 7.78
C GLU A 269 -8.22 18.65 8.06
N GLU A 270 -7.89 17.37 8.25
CA GLU A 270 -8.84 16.26 8.41
C GLU A 270 -9.83 16.18 7.22
N GLY A 271 -9.37 16.55 6.02
CA GLY A 271 -10.21 16.74 4.82
C GLY A 271 -10.98 15.51 4.37
N ILE A 272 -10.56 14.30 4.80
CA ILE A 272 -11.29 13.08 4.55
C ILE A 272 -12.69 13.08 5.20
N ILE A 273 -12.88 13.78 6.32
CA ILE A 273 -14.18 13.85 7.02
C ILE A 273 -15.24 14.54 6.16
N PRO A 274 -15.08 15.82 5.74
CA PRO A 274 -16.07 16.48 4.91
C PRO A 274 -16.25 15.77 3.55
N ALA A 275 -15.17 15.24 2.96
CA ALA A 275 -15.25 14.54 1.68
C ALA A 275 -16.09 13.24 1.75
N LEU A 276 -15.91 12.43 2.81
CA LEU A 276 -16.74 11.25 3.01
C LEU A 276 -18.20 11.59 3.29
N ARG A 277 -18.48 12.68 4.03
CA ARG A 277 -19.86 13.15 4.24
C ARG A 277 -20.53 13.51 2.91
N GLU A 278 -19.82 14.20 2.03
CA GLU A 278 -20.30 14.54 0.70
C GLU A 278 -20.48 13.28 -0.18
N ALA A 279 -19.50 12.37 -0.18
CA ALA A 279 -19.57 11.13 -0.97
C ALA A 279 -20.78 10.28 -0.59
N ILE A 280 -21.04 10.12 0.72
CA ILE A 280 -22.17 9.37 1.24
C ILE A 280 -23.50 9.98 0.78
N GLN A 281 -23.62 11.30 0.74
CA GLN A 281 -24.84 11.97 0.26
C GLN A 281 -25.12 11.76 -1.24
N ARG A 282 -24.10 11.38 -2.02
CA ARG A 282 -24.25 11.13 -3.46
C ARG A 282 -24.69 9.70 -3.78
N VAL A 283 -24.57 8.78 -2.83
CA VAL A 283 -24.85 7.33 -3.04
C VAL A 283 -25.99 6.78 -2.17
N VAL A 284 -26.49 7.57 -1.22
CA VAL A 284 -27.67 7.26 -0.38
C VAL A 284 -28.92 7.91 -0.95
#